data_AF-A0A2R3IP15-F1
#
_entry.id   AF-A0A2R3IP15-F1
#
_cell.length_a   1.000
_cell.length_b   1.000
_cell.length_c   1.000
_cell.angle_alpha   90.00
_cell.angle_beta   90.00
_cell.angle_gamma   90.00
#
_symmetry.space_group_name_H-M   'P 1'
#
loop_
_entity.id
_entity.type
_entity.pdbx_description
1 polymer ?
#
loop_
_entity_poly.entity_id
_entity_poly.type
_entity_poly.pdbx_seq_one_letter_code
_entity_poly.pdbx_strand_id
1 'polypeptide(L)'
;MPFRKFLLLLLLGLLLGGCGPSVSYSYIPPSSEAGLHCVSQCNAEKRQCKTLTKLQQRQDEALYQAQTSAYNYCMQNSDKKKRKSCPYPQRNFDFGDDCQDEYRSCYQSCGGTIRRIVHQD
;
A
#
# COMPACT_ATOMS: atom_id res chain seq x y z
N MET A 1 48.94 -0.69 6.39
CA MET A 1 47.80 0.27 6.43
C MET A 1 46.95 0.27 5.14
N PRO A 2 46.39 -0.85 4.65
CA PRO A 2 45.52 -0.85 3.46
C PRO A 2 44.00 -0.76 3.78
N PHE A 3 43.57 -1.17 4.97
CA PHE A 3 42.14 -1.23 5.35
C PHE A 3 41.43 0.13 5.34
N ARG A 4 42.15 1.21 5.71
CA ARG A 4 41.59 2.57 5.75
C ARG A 4 41.25 3.13 4.36
N LYS A 5 42.00 2.72 3.33
CA LYS A 5 41.74 3.07 1.92
C LYS A 5 40.57 2.27 1.35
N PHE A 6 40.46 0.99 1.72
CA PHE A 6 39.32 0.16 1.33
C PHE A 6 38.01 0.65 1.94
N LEU A 7 38.02 1.07 3.21
CA LEU A 7 36.83 1.61 3.88
C LEU A 7 36.35 2.92 3.22
N LEU A 8 37.28 3.79 2.80
CA LEU A 8 36.97 5.05 2.11
C LEU A 8 36.37 4.84 0.70
N LEU A 9 36.86 3.84 -0.05
CA LEU A 9 36.31 3.48 -1.36
C LEU A 9 34.91 2.86 -1.26
N LEU A 10 34.67 2.06 -0.22
CA LEU A 10 33.38 1.42 0.02
C LEU A 10 32.31 2.43 0.49
N LEU A 11 32.71 3.42 1.31
CA LEU A 11 31.84 4.56 1.64
C LEU A 11 31.51 5.40 0.40
N LEU A 12 32.50 5.70 -0.47
CA LEU A 12 32.26 6.51 -1.66
C LEU A 12 31.29 5.83 -2.65
N GLY A 13 31.37 4.50 -2.80
CA GLY A 13 30.42 3.74 -3.62
C GLY A 13 28.99 3.73 -3.10
N LEU A 14 28.80 3.84 -1.77
CA LEU A 14 27.47 3.87 -1.16
C LEU A 14 26.77 5.24 -1.34
N LEU A 15 27.54 6.32 -1.48
CA LEU A 15 27.03 7.68 -1.72
C LEU A 15 26.56 7.91 -3.17
N LEU A 16 27.05 7.13 -4.13
CA LEU A 16 26.64 7.22 -5.55
C LEU A 16 25.49 6.26 -5.93
N GLY A 17 25.05 5.40 -5.00
CA GLY A 17 24.06 4.35 -5.25
C GLY A 17 22.63 4.66 -4.78
N GLY A 18 22.31 5.93 -4.49
CA GLY A 18 21.07 6.28 -3.81
C GLY A 18 20.29 7.38 -4.52
N CYS A 19 19.56 7.00 -5.57
CA CYS A 19 18.30 7.61 -6.02
C CYS A 19 17.90 6.96 -7.37
N GLY A 20 17.01 5.97 -7.30
CA GLY A 20 16.38 5.41 -8.51
C GLY A 20 15.28 6.35 -9.01
N PRO A 21 14.89 6.26 -10.30
CA PRO A 21 13.93 7.19 -10.86
C PRO A 21 12.60 7.11 -10.10
N SER A 22 12.24 8.18 -9.40
CA SER A 22 10.98 8.23 -8.67
C SER A 22 9.85 8.64 -9.63
N VAL A 23 8.74 7.92 -9.60
CA VAL A 23 7.59 8.20 -10.47
C VAL A 23 6.53 8.92 -9.65
N SER A 24 6.22 10.18 -9.98
CA SER A 24 5.08 10.90 -9.42
C SER A 24 3.98 11.09 -10.48
N TYR A 25 2.75 11.32 -10.02
CA TYR A 25 1.62 11.58 -10.88
C TYR A 25 1.10 13.00 -10.63
N SER A 26 1.00 13.79 -11.69
CA SER A 26 0.39 15.12 -11.66
C SER A 26 -1.02 15.08 -12.24
N TYR A 27 -1.95 15.75 -11.56
CA TYR A 27 -3.37 15.78 -11.90
C TYR A 27 -3.73 17.19 -12.34
N ILE A 28 -4.10 17.34 -13.61
CA ILE A 28 -4.49 18.63 -14.20
C ILE A 28 -6.02 18.63 -14.32
N PRO A 29 -6.72 19.52 -13.59
CA PRO A 29 -8.18 19.53 -13.59
C PRO A 29 -8.73 19.99 -14.94
N PRO A 30 -9.95 19.55 -15.31
CA PRO A 30 -10.63 20.05 -16.49
C PRO A 30 -10.96 21.55 -16.33
N SER A 31 -10.98 22.28 -17.44
CA SER A 31 -11.29 23.72 -17.48
C SER A 31 -12.78 24.04 -17.46
N SER A 32 -13.64 23.04 -17.67
CA SER A 32 -15.10 23.21 -17.67
C SER A 32 -15.68 23.08 -16.26
N GLU A 33 -16.68 23.89 -15.94
CA GLU A 33 -17.41 23.80 -14.66
C GLU A 33 -18.06 22.42 -14.47
N ALA A 34 -18.63 21.86 -15.54
CA ALA A 34 -19.16 20.50 -15.54
C ALA A 34 -18.09 19.45 -15.22
N GLY A 35 -16.86 19.60 -15.76
CA GLY A 35 -15.75 18.71 -15.48
C GLY A 35 -15.26 18.82 -14.04
N LEU A 36 -15.22 20.02 -13.47
CA LEU A 36 -14.88 20.23 -12.05
C LEU A 36 -15.90 19.57 -11.13
N HIS A 37 -17.19 19.71 -11.44
CA HIS A 37 -18.25 19.04 -10.69
C HIS A 37 -18.15 17.50 -10.79
N CYS A 38 -17.86 16.97 -11.97
CA CYS A 38 -17.61 15.55 -12.21
C CYS A 38 -16.43 15.04 -11.36
N VAL A 39 -15.30 15.76 -11.36
CA VAL A 39 -14.13 15.40 -10.53
C VAL A 39 -14.45 15.46 -9.03
N SER A 40 -15.32 16.36 -8.58
CA SER A 40 -15.79 16.40 -7.20
C SER A 40 -16.52 15.11 -6.81
N GLN A 41 -17.35 14.57 -7.71
CA GLN A 41 -18.02 13.28 -7.52
C GLN A 41 -17.01 12.13 -7.46
N CYS A 42 -16.04 12.07 -8.38
CA CYS A 42 -14.95 11.08 -8.32
C CYS A 42 -14.20 11.13 -6.97
N ASN A 43 -13.99 12.32 -6.41
CA ASN A 43 -13.35 12.48 -5.11
C ASN A 43 -14.24 12.01 -3.94
N ALA A 44 -15.56 12.11 -4.07
CA ALA A 44 -16.49 11.55 -3.09
C ALA A 44 -16.47 10.01 -3.14
N GLU A 45 -16.55 9.42 -4.32
CA GLU A 45 -16.48 7.97 -4.54
C GLU A 45 -15.16 7.39 -4.03
N LYS A 46 -14.03 8.03 -4.36
CA LYS A 46 -12.72 7.63 -3.84
C LYS A 46 -12.67 7.61 -2.31
N ARG A 47 -13.28 8.60 -1.65
CA ARG A 47 -13.34 8.66 -0.18
C ARG A 47 -14.19 7.53 0.39
N GLN A 48 -15.30 7.20 -0.28
CA GLN A 48 -16.14 6.07 0.10
C GLN A 48 -15.40 4.75 -0.07
N CYS A 49 -14.75 4.52 -1.22
CA CYS A 49 -13.92 3.34 -1.47
C CYS A 49 -12.86 3.18 -0.37
N LYS A 50 -12.08 4.23 -0.10
CA LYS A 50 -11.06 4.20 0.98
C LYS A 50 -11.65 3.91 2.36
N THR A 51 -12.88 4.33 2.62
CA THR A 51 -13.56 4.07 3.89
C THR A 51 -13.94 2.59 3.99
N LEU A 52 -14.46 2.01 2.90
CA LEU A 52 -14.81 0.59 2.83
C LEU A 52 -13.56 -0.29 2.96
N THR A 53 -12.48 0.01 2.23
CA THR A 53 -11.21 -0.74 2.34
C THR A 53 -10.66 -0.68 3.75
N LYS A 54 -10.70 0.48 4.42
CA LYS A 54 -10.27 0.60 5.83
C LYS A 54 -11.15 -0.19 6.78
N LEU A 55 -12.47 -0.23 6.54
CA LEU A 55 -13.39 -1.02 7.36
C LEU A 55 -13.10 -2.51 7.20
N GLN A 56 -12.93 -2.97 5.95
CA GLN A 56 -12.57 -4.35 5.64
C GLN A 56 -11.24 -4.72 6.28
N GLN A 57 -10.22 -3.86 6.16
CA GLN A 57 -8.94 -4.05 6.83
C GLN A 57 -9.08 -4.23 8.34
N ARG A 58 -9.88 -3.40 9.01
CA ARG A 58 -10.09 -3.53 10.46
C ARG A 58 -10.81 -4.83 10.82
N GLN A 59 -11.80 -5.24 10.02
CA GLN A 59 -12.51 -6.49 10.21
C GLN A 59 -11.56 -7.68 10.09
N ASP A 60 -10.76 -7.68 9.03
CA ASP A 60 -9.77 -8.69 8.70
C ASP A 60 -8.69 -8.80 9.79
N GLU A 61 -8.15 -7.66 10.24
CA GLU A 61 -7.22 -7.61 11.37
C GLU A 61 -7.84 -8.18 12.66
N ALA A 62 -9.09 -7.84 12.97
CA ALA A 62 -9.79 -8.37 14.13
C ALA A 62 -10.00 -9.88 14.05
N LEU A 63 -10.34 -10.40 12.87
CA LEU A 63 -10.47 -11.84 12.64
C LEU A 63 -9.13 -12.57 12.82
N TYR A 64 -8.04 -12.00 12.29
CA TYR A 64 -6.71 -12.58 12.48
C TYR A 64 -6.27 -12.56 13.94
N GLN A 65 -6.57 -11.49 14.68
CA GLN A 65 -6.30 -11.41 16.13
C GLN A 65 -7.09 -12.46 16.92
N ALA A 66 -8.36 -12.68 16.57
CA ALA A 66 -9.19 -13.71 17.18
C ALA A 66 -8.63 -15.12 16.89
N GLN A 67 -8.28 -15.41 15.64
CA GLN A 67 -7.65 -16.67 15.25
C GLN A 67 -6.31 -16.89 15.97
N THR A 68 -5.49 -15.84 16.08
CA THR A 68 -4.20 -15.89 16.78
C THR A 68 -4.41 -16.20 18.27
N SER A 69 -5.39 -15.57 18.90
CA SER A 69 -5.73 -15.82 20.30
C SER A 69 -6.21 -17.25 20.52
N ALA A 70 -7.08 -17.75 19.64
CA ALA A 70 -7.55 -19.14 19.67
C ALA A 70 -6.42 -20.15 19.45
N TYR A 71 -5.52 -19.88 18.51
CA TYR A 71 -4.33 -20.68 18.26
C TYR A 71 -3.41 -20.72 19.49
N ASN A 72 -3.13 -19.57 20.11
CA ASN A 72 -2.30 -19.48 21.31
C ASN A 72 -2.92 -20.22 22.49
N TYR A 73 -4.23 -20.13 22.66
CA TYR A 73 -4.96 -20.89 23.66
C TYR A 73 -4.88 -22.41 23.40
N CYS A 74 -5.07 -22.83 22.15
CA CYS A 74 -4.91 -24.23 21.75
C CYS A 74 -3.50 -24.74 22.06
N MET A 75 -2.46 -24.00 21.65
CA MET A 75 -1.06 -24.40 21.83
C MET A 75 -0.65 -24.55 23.31
N GLN A 76 -1.18 -23.68 24.18
CA GLN A 76 -0.92 -23.73 25.62
C GLN A 76 -1.58 -24.93 26.29
N ASN A 77 -2.81 -25.27 25.90
CA ASN A 77 -3.59 -26.35 26.53
C ASN A 77 -3.43 -27.73 25.85
N SER A 78 -2.70 -27.81 24.74
CA SER A 78 -2.52 -29.05 23.98
C SER A 78 -1.26 -29.83 24.36
N ASP A 79 -1.38 -31.16 24.39
CA ASP A 79 -0.26 -32.09 24.45
C ASP A 79 0.68 -31.92 23.25
N LYS A 80 1.98 -32.25 23.41
CA LYS A 80 3.00 -32.14 22.32
C LYS A 80 2.58 -32.82 21.01
N LYS A 81 1.80 -33.91 21.07
CA LYS A 81 1.30 -34.63 19.88
C LYS A 81 0.09 -33.93 19.21
N LYS A 82 -0.72 -33.20 19.99
CA LYS A 82 -1.95 -32.51 19.54
C LYS A 82 -1.73 -31.04 19.14
N ARG A 83 -0.55 -30.48 19.43
CA ARG A 83 -0.17 -29.12 18.99
C ARG A 83 -0.19 -28.95 17.47
N LYS A 84 0.14 -30.00 16.71
CA LYS A 84 0.14 -29.98 15.24
C LYS A 84 -1.27 -29.83 14.64
N SER A 85 -2.30 -30.15 15.41
CA SER A 85 -3.71 -29.98 15.02
C SER A 85 -4.29 -28.61 15.37
N CYS A 86 -3.54 -27.73 16.05
CA CYS A 86 -4.00 -26.37 16.29
C CYS A 86 -4.03 -25.57 14.97
N PRO A 87 -5.18 -24.95 14.61
CA PRO A 87 -5.31 -24.21 13.36
C PRO A 87 -4.44 -22.95 13.38
N TYR A 88 -3.47 -22.86 12.49
CA TYR A 88 -2.57 -21.71 12.41
C TYR A 88 -3.29 -20.51 11.76
N PRO A 89 -3.24 -19.31 12.38
CA PRO A 89 -3.91 -18.13 11.85
C PRO A 89 -3.33 -17.74 10.49
N GLN A 90 -4.18 -17.50 9.51
CA GLN A 90 -3.77 -17.10 8.16
C GLN A 90 -3.94 -15.60 7.98
N ARG A 91 -2.89 -14.92 7.50
CA ARG A 91 -2.94 -13.51 7.12
C ARG A 91 -3.17 -13.40 5.62
N ASN A 92 -4.43 -13.30 5.21
CA ASN A 92 -4.81 -13.09 3.82
C ASN A 92 -5.30 -11.65 3.65
N PHE A 93 -4.38 -10.70 3.74
CA PHE A 93 -4.69 -9.28 3.58
C PHE A 93 -3.99 -8.78 2.33
N ASP A 94 -4.76 -8.53 1.28
CA ASP A 94 -4.31 -7.79 0.10
C ASP A 94 -5.17 -6.53 -0.02
N PHE A 95 -4.63 -5.41 0.47
CA PHE A 95 -5.28 -4.11 0.35
C PHE A 95 -4.61 -3.38 -0.80
N GLY A 96 -5.01 -3.74 -2.02
CA GLY A 96 -4.59 -3.07 -3.25
C GLY A 96 -5.00 -1.60 -3.27
N ASP A 97 -4.36 -0.82 -4.14
CA ASP A 97 -4.67 0.59 -4.34
C ASP A 97 -5.84 0.79 -5.34
N ASP A 98 -6.79 -0.15 -5.37
CA ASP A 98 -7.88 -0.22 -6.37
C ASP A 98 -8.71 1.07 -6.42
N CYS A 99 -8.93 1.70 -5.27
CA CYS A 99 -9.61 3.00 -5.17
C CYS A 99 -8.89 4.12 -5.96
N GLN A 100 -7.58 4.00 -6.12
CA GLN A 100 -6.78 4.96 -6.86
C GLN A 100 -6.92 4.75 -8.37
N ASP A 101 -7.04 3.52 -8.83
CA ASP A 101 -7.20 3.20 -10.25
C ASP A 101 -8.59 3.57 -10.77
N GLU A 102 -9.64 3.27 -9.99
CA GLU A 102 -11.00 3.74 -10.28
C GLU A 102 -11.05 5.27 -10.34
N TYR A 103 -10.40 5.95 -9.38
CA TYR A 103 -10.32 7.40 -9.38
C TYR A 103 -9.59 7.95 -10.62
N ARG A 104 -8.48 7.33 -11.05
CA ARG A 104 -7.75 7.77 -12.25
C ARG A 104 -8.64 7.67 -13.49
N SER A 105 -9.39 6.57 -13.62
CA SER A 105 -10.35 6.36 -14.70
C SER A 105 -11.45 7.43 -14.70
N CYS A 106 -12.08 7.67 -13.55
CA CYS A 106 -13.12 8.70 -13.38
C CYS A 106 -12.57 10.12 -13.65
N TYR A 107 -11.37 10.42 -13.17
CA TYR A 107 -10.73 11.72 -13.40
C TYR A 107 -10.49 12.00 -14.88
N GLN A 108 -10.07 10.98 -15.64
CA GLN A 108 -9.86 11.08 -17.08
C GLN A 108 -11.18 11.21 -17.86
N SER A 109 -12.23 10.49 -17.44
CA SER A 109 -13.55 10.58 -18.09
C SER A 109 -14.21 11.95 -17.90
N CYS A 110 -13.94 12.63 -16.77
CA CYS A 110 -14.35 14.01 -16.53
C CYS A 110 -13.57 15.07 -17.36
N GLY A 111 -12.62 14.64 -18.19
CA GLY A 111 -11.76 15.54 -18.98
C GLY A 111 -10.50 16.02 -18.25
N GLY A 112 -10.21 15.47 -17.06
CA GLY A 112 -8.96 15.71 -16.36
C GLY A 112 -7.80 14.97 -17.03
N THR A 113 -6.58 15.51 -16.93
CA THR A 113 -5.38 14.88 -17.49
C THR A 113 -4.45 14.40 -16.39
N ILE A 114 -3.96 13.17 -16.51
CA ILE A 114 -2.99 12.58 -15.57
C ILE A 114 -1.65 12.45 -16.28
N ARG A 115 -0.62 13.11 -15.75
CA ARG A 115 0.75 13.04 -16.27
C ARG A 115 1.62 12.22 -15.35
N ARG A 116 2.33 11.25 -15.92
CA ARG A 116 3.40 10.53 -15.24
C ARG A 116 4.68 11.37 -15.32
N ILE A 117 5.21 11.76 -14.18
CA ILE A 117 6.47 12.47 -14.04
C ILE A 117 7.49 11.46 -13.54
N VAL A 118 8.57 11.27 -14.28
CA VAL A 118 9.71 10.46 -13.86
C VAL A 118 10.78 11.44 -13.43
N HIS A 119 11.06 11.51 -12.12
CA HIS A 119 12.22 12.23 -11.61
C HIS A 119 13.43 11.34 -11.87
N GLN A 120 14.36 11.85 -12.66
CA GLN A 120 15.62 11.19 -12.97
C GLN A 120 16.69 11.98 -12.22
N ASP A 121 17.22 11.39 -11.15
CA ASP A 121 18.30 11.96 -10.34
C ASP A 121 19.67 11.79 -11.03
#